data_AF-W7TK60-F1
#
_entry.id   AF-W7TK60-F1
#
_cell.length_a   1.000
_cell.length_b   1.000
_cell.length_c   1.000
_cell.angle_alpha   90.00
_cell.angle_beta   90.00
_cell.angle_gamma   90.00
#
_symmetry.space_group_name_H-M   'P 1'
#
loop_
_entity.id
_entity.type
_entity.pdbx_description
1 polymer ?
#
loop_
_entity_poly.entity_id
_entity_poly.type
_entity_poly.pdbx_seq_one_letter_code
_entity_poly.pdbx_strand_id
1 'polypeptide(L)'
;MAKRRPHLVMPLSSAASAALPLTLFLLLAGPALSYLSHVPPIVSKSRVFAAKQNHHSQLVRQRTPTALTFSTATSSDERGHITRTELVGAAKFVRQNPKSDRFKVLSFHHVEIYCGDATNTYRRFQLGLGMNLVAKSDLSTGNPLFASYCLRSQRLQMVFSAPYSMNKVAAEEGSSMGKGEIVERRSSPNPGFEASHATQFFNRHGVAVRALGLEVEDARQAYQECVANGGQGVLEPVRLDPSPGLGRDGYLVMSEVQAYGDVVLRFVSRHGGYAGSFLPGYQEETSAAYTTGAKVERSLDYGLERIDHAVGNVWELNEAVSYLEKMTGFHPFAEFVAKDVGTVDSGLNSVVLANNAEDVLIPLNEPTYGTKRKSQIQTYLECNNGPGLQHLALATRDIFTTMRKMRAVSEMGGFTFMAPPPPSYYRALPERLGGSLTASQLAQIEELGLLADKDDQGVLLQIFTVPVGDRPTLFLEIIQRIGCESPDPNHSEQTKQRGGCGGFGKGNFAALFKSIEEYEKTLDV
;
A
#
# COMPACT_ATOMS: atom_id res chain seq x y z
N MET A 1 49.79 35.88 -65.79
CA MET A 1 50.38 37.18 -65.43
C MET A 1 50.95 37.10 -64.01
N ALA A 2 52.18 37.58 -63.85
CA ALA A 2 52.98 37.89 -62.63
C ALA A 2 52.33 37.79 -61.23
N LYS A 3 52.99 37.43 -60.11
CA LYS A 3 54.41 37.21 -59.76
C LYS A 3 54.48 36.64 -58.31
N ARG A 4 55.49 35.77 -58.06
CA ARG A 4 56.36 35.62 -56.86
C ARG A 4 55.83 35.05 -55.51
N ARG A 5 56.11 33.75 -55.30
CA ARG A 5 56.87 33.03 -54.21
C ARG A 5 57.47 33.86 -53.02
N PRO A 6 57.98 33.20 -51.94
CA PRO A 6 57.42 32.21 -50.99
C PRO A 6 57.90 32.51 -49.52
N HIS A 7 57.99 31.49 -48.64
CA HIS A 7 58.65 31.39 -47.31
C HIS A 7 57.68 31.40 -46.10
N LEU A 8 57.84 30.65 -45.00
CA LEU A 8 58.76 29.58 -44.57
C LEU A 8 58.30 29.19 -43.12
N VAL A 9 58.29 27.88 -42.80
CA VAL A 9 58.54 27.25 -41.46
C VAL A 9 57.55 27.41 -40.28
N MET A 10 57.07 26.24 -39.81
CA MET A 10 56.51 25.92 -38.48
C MET A 10 57.59 26.02 -37.37
N PRO A 11 57.32 26.21 -36.05
CA PRO A 11 56.62 25.21 -35.22
C PRO A 11 55.94 25.69 -33.90
N LEU A 12 55.42 24.70 -33.17
CA LEU A 12 54.72 24.70 -31.86
C LEU A 12 55.54 25.23 -30.67
N SER A 13 54.86 25.83 -29.67
CA SER A 13 55.13 25.81 -28.20
C SER A 13 54.33 26.97 -27.53
N SER A 14 53.34 26.73 -26.67
CA SER A 14 53.36 26.46 -25.21
C SER A 14 53.34 27.70 -24.28
N ALA A 15 52.48 27.58 -23.25
CA ALA A 15 52.53 28.15 -21.90
C ALA A 15 52.30 29.66 -21.61
N ALA A 16 51.38 29.91 -20.66
CA ALA A 16 51.39 30.88 -19.53
C ALA A 16 49.94 31.39 -19.28
N SER A 17 49.25 31.00 -18.20
CA SER A 17 49.39 31.39 -16.78
C SER A 17 48.93 32.83 -16.50
N ALA A 18 47.80 32.97 -15.78
CA ALA A 18 47.56 34.07 -14.85
C ALA A 18 46.41 33.72 -13.88
N ALA A 19 46.68 33.94 -12.61
CA ALA A 19 45.86 33.66 -11.44
C ALA A 19 45.07 34.89 -10.96
N LEU A 20 43.94 34.64 -10.26
CA LEU A 20 43.34 35.38 -9.10
C LEU A 20 43.14 36.92 -9.18
N PRO A 21 42.05 37.49 -8.60
CA PRO A 21 41.95 37.56 -7.14
C PRO A 21 40.56 37.47 -6.48
N LEU A 22 40.69 37.14 -5.19
CA LEU A 22 39.73 37.13 -4.09
C LEU A 22 39.62 38.56 -3.52
N THR A 23 38.42 39.14 -3.46
CA THR A 23 37.96 40.26 -2.59
C THR A 23 36.53 40.59 -3.06
N LEU A 24 35.47 40.75 -2.28
CA LEU A 24 35.31 41.50 -1.04
C LEU A 24 33.92 41.15 -0.46
N PHE A 25 33.83 40.57 0.73
CA PHE A 25 32.65 40.68 1.61
C PHE A 25 33.16 40.94 3.02
N LEU A 26 33.20 42.21 3.40
CA LEU A 26 33.56 42.68 4.73
C LEU A 26 32.30 43.07 5.48
N LEU A 27 32.26 42.58 6.72
CA LEU A 27 31.78 43.26 7.93
C LEU A 27 30.29 43.53 8.03
N LEU A 28 29.64 42.77 8.91
CA LEU A 28 29.08 43.34 10.14
C LEU A 28 29.17 42.29 11.26
N ALA A 29 30.14 42.49 12.16
CA ALA A 29 30.19 41.90 13.49
C ALA A 29 30.23 43.04 14.51
N GLY A 30 29.41 42.95 15.56
CA GLY A 30 29.44 43.85 16.71
C GLY A 30 28.30 43.57 17.71
N PRO A 31 28.51 43.76 19.02
CA PRO A 31 28.21 42.74 20.03
C PRO A 31 27.04 43.10 20.97
N ALA A 32 26.45 42.10 21.63
CA ALA A 32 25.68 42.31 22.86
C ALA A 32 25.98 41.19 23.87
N LEU A 33 26.78 41.58 24.87
CA LEU A 33 27.06 40.84 26.10
C LEU A 33 26.03 41.23 27.17
N SER A 34 25.92 40.39 28.18
CA SER A 34 25.21 40.55 29.48
C SER A 34 23.72 40.22 29.49
N TYR A 35 23.38 39.02 29.98
CA TYR A 35 22.51 38.85 31.15
C TYR A 35 22.68 37.41 31.69
N LEU A 36 23.30 37.32 32.86
CA LEU A 36 23.45 36.12 33.66
C LEU A 36 22.53 36.24 34.89
N SER A 37 22.11 35.10 35.41
CA SER A 37 21.45 34.85 36.70
C SER A 37 19.90 34.84 36.72
N HIS A 38 19.31 33.63 36.71
CA HIS A 38 18.56 33.06 37.83
C HIS A 38 17.90 31.74 37.38
N VAL A 39 18.54 30.61 37.68
CA VAL A 39 17.94 29.26 37.60
C VAL A 39 17.73 28.78 39.03
N PRO A 40 16.49 28.52 39.50
CA PRO A 40 16.28 27.83 40.76
C PRO A 40 16.37 26.30 40.55
N PRO A 41 16.86 25.54 41.55
CA PRO A 41 17.10 24.12 41.41
C PRO A 41 15.80 23.30 41.44
N ILE A 42 15.69 22.34 40.51
CA ILE A 42 14.69 21.27 40.53
C ILE A 42 15.06 20.30 41.66
N VAL A 43 14.23 20.26 42.71
CA VAL A 43 14.30 19.24 43.76
C VAL A 43 13.59 17.98 43.25
N SER A 44 14.35 16.91 42.98
CA SER A 44 13.77 15.58 42.75
C SER A 44 13.25 15.00 44.07
N LYS A 45 11.94 14.94 44.25
CA LYS A 45 11.31 14.05 45.24
C LYS A 45 10.82 12.79 44.54
N SER A 46 11.67 11.77 44.55
CA SER A 46 11.29 10.40 44.23
C SER A 46 10.31 9.89 45.28
N ARG A 47 9.00 9.90 44.99
CA ARG A 47 8.02 9.12 45.75
C ARG A 47 7.79 7.81 45.01
N VAL A 48 8.38 6.75 45.57
CA VAL A 48 8.09 5.36 45.24
C VAL A 48 6.63 5.08 45.61
N PHE A 49 5.77 4.86 44.62
CA PHE A 49 4.46 4.24 44.83
C PHE A 49 4.63 2.72 44.70
N ALA A 50 4.58 2.03 45.84
CA ALA A 50 4.50 0.58 45.90
C ALA A 50 3.07 0.14 45.53
N ALA A 51 2.92 -0.52 44.38
CA ALA A 51 1.69 -1.22 44.03
C ALA A 51 1.64 -2.55 44.78
N LYS A 52 0.68 -2.70 45.69
CA LYS A 52 0.34 -3.97 46.34
C LYS A 52 -0.32 -4.89 45.32
N GLN A 53 0.30 -6.04 45.05
CA GLN A 53 -0.37 -7.18 44.43
C GLN A 53 -1.38 -7.78 45.43
N ASN A 54 -2.66 -7.81 45.06
CA ASN A 54 -3.67 -8.62 45.72
C ASN A 54 -3.95 -9.85 44.86
N HIS A 55 -3.60 -11.02 45.38
CA HIS A 55 -4.06 -12.31 44.87
C HIS A 55 -5.53 -12.53 45.22
N HIS A 56 -6.39 -12.70 44.23
CA HIS A 56 -7.69 -13.37 44.41
C HIS A 56 -7.93 -14.38 43.28
N SER A 57 -7.82 -15.64 43.66
CA SER A 57 -8.25 -16.83 42.94
C SER A 57 -9.78 -16.95 43.00
N GLN A 58 -10.47 -17.08 41.86
CA GLN A 58 -11.82 -17.65 41.85
C GLN A 58 -12.07 -18.59 40.67
N LEU A 59 -12.79 -19.66 41.02
CA LEU A 59 -13.04 -20.92 40.33
C LEU A 59 -13.69 -20.80 38.94
N VAL A 60 -13.19 -21.61 38.00
CA VAL A 60 -13.86 -21.96 36.73
C VAL A 60 -14.88 -23.07 37.00
N ARG A 61 -16.16 -22.82 36.72
CA ARG A 61 -17.22 -23.85 36.58
C ARG A 61 -17.31 -24.25 35.12
N GLN A 62 -16.96 -25.50 34.82
CA GLN A 62 -17.20 -26.13 33.52
C GLN A 62 -18.71 -26.31 33.29
N ARG A 63 -19.21 -25.85 32.13
CA ARG A 63 -20.48 -26.29 31.54
C ARG A 63 -20.17 -26.89 30.18
N THR A 64 -20.52 -28.15 30.01
CA THR A 64 -20.50 -28.91 28.76
C THR A 64 -21.54 -28.36 27.77
N PRO A 65 -21.23 -28.24 26.47
CA PRO A 65 -22.22 -28.01 25.44
C PRO A 65 -22.65 -29.32 24.75
N THR A 66 -23.96 -29.45 24.60
CA THR A 66 -24.68 -30.51 23.90
C THR A 66 -24.45 -30.44 22.39
N ALA A 67 -24.19 -31.57 21.76
CA ALA A 67 -23.96 -31.70 20.32
C ALA A 67 -25.27 -31.57 19.50
N LEU A 68 -25.24 -30.77 18.44
CA LEU A 68 -26.20 -30.79 17.34
C LEU A 68 -25.43 -31.15 16.06
N THR A 69 -25.86 -32.22 15.42
CA THR A 69 -25.26 -32.83 14.22
C THR A 69 -25.61 -32.06 12.94
N PHE A 70 -24.60 -31.71 12.14
CA PHE A 70 -24.74 -31.28 10.74
C PHE A 70 -23.96 -32.25 9.83
N SER A 71 -24.56 -32.58 8.68
CA SER A 71 -24.05 -33.53 7.69
C SER A 71 -23.22 -32.82 6.61
N THR A 72 -21.89 -32.96 6.70
CA THR A 72 -20.81 -33.09 5.68
C THR A 72 -20.93 -32.41 4.30
N ALA A 73 -19.86 -31.83 3.75
CA ALA A 73 -18.59 -32.52 3.48
C ALA A 73 -17.30 -31.72 3.74
N THR A 74 -16.60 -32.07 4.82
CA THR A 74 -15.15 -31.94 5.01
C THR A 74 -14.69 -33.19 5.77
N SER A 75 -13.54 -33.77 5.43
CA SER A 75 -12.98 -34.95 6.12
C SER A 75 -12.32 -34.51 7.43
N SER A 76 -12.86 -34.89 8.58
CA SER A 76 -12.25 -34.69 9.89
C SER A 76 -11.70 -36.00 10.46
N ASP A 77 -10.46 -36.00 10.96
CA ASP A 77 -9.92 -37.07 11.82
C ASP A 77 -10.52 -36.96 13.24
N GLU A 78 -10.61 -38.08 13.97
CA GLU A 78 -11.34 -38.30 15.23
C GLU A 78 -10.89 -37.44 16.44
N ARG A 79 -10.05 -36.43 16.23
CA ARG A 79 -9.53 -35.51 17.27
C ARG A 79 -9.81 -34.03 17.03
N GLY A 80 -10.67 -33.68 16.06
CA GLY A 80 -11.11 -32.29 15.87
C GLY A 80 -9.99 -31.30 15.49
N HIS A 81 -8.86 -31.80 14.98
CA HIS A 81 -7.86 -30.96 14.33
C HIS A 81 -8.30 -30.67 12.89
N ILE A 82 -8.25 -29.40 12.50
CA ILE A 82 -8.34 -28.98 11.10
C ILE A 82 -7.15 -29.62 10.37
N THR A 83 -7.41 -30.65 9.58
CA THR A 83 -6.38 -31.38 8.85
C THR A 83 -5.93 -30.55 7.65
N ARG A 84 -4.77 -29.91 7.80
CA ARG A 84 -3.75 -29.57 6.78
C ARG A 84 -4.15 -29.85 5.33
N THR A 85 -4.45 -28.80 4.56
CA THR A 85 -4.16 -28.84 3.12
C THR A 85 -2.68 -28.53 2.98
N GLU A 86 -1.86 -29.54 2.70
CA GLU A 86 -0.45 -29.32 2.42
C GLU A 86 -0.31 -28.54 1.11
N LEU A 87 0.38 -27.40 1.13
CA LEU A 87 0.64 -26.62 -0.08
C LEU A 87 1.40 -27.50 -1.08
N VAL A 88 0.85 -27.67 -2.28
CA VAL A 88 1.40 -28.58 -3.29
C VAL A 88 2.44 -27.88 -4.17
N GLY A 89 2.42 -26.56 -4.19
CA GLY A 89 3.25 -25.64 -4.96
C GLY A 89 2.65 -25.32 -6.33
N ALA A 90 3.13 -24.24 -6.93
CA ALA A 90 2.58 -23.65 -8.15
C ALA A 90 2.46 -24.64 -9.32
N ALA A 91 3.38 -25.61 -9.45
CA ALA A 91 3.35 -26.59 -10.54
C ALA A 91 2.27 -27.68 -10.37
N LYS A 92 1.85 -27.94 -9.13
CA LYS A 92 0.84 -28.97 -8.81
C LYS A 92 -0.51 -28.37 -8.47
N PHE A 93 -0.57 -27.05 -8.30
CA PHE A 93 -1.79 -26.33 -8.00
C PHE A 93 -2.74 -26.36 -9.19
N VAL A 94 -3.95 -26.88 -8.97
CA VAL A 94 -5.01 -26.89 -9.96
C VAL A 94 -5.98 -25.76 -9.62
N ARG A 95 -5.89 -24.65 -10.37
CA ARG A 95 -6.80 -23.52 -10.20
C ARG A 95 -8.24 -23.93 -10.49
N GLN A 96 -9.11 -23.70 -9.52
CA GLN A 96 -10.56 -23.82 -9.67
C GLN A 96 -11.21 -22.52 -9.23
N ASN A 97 -12.22 -22.06 -9.97
CA ASN A 97 -13.03 -20.91 -9.59
C ASN A 97 -14.45 -21.40 -9.29
N PRO A 98 -14.77 -21.76 -8.03
CA PRO A 98 -16.06 -22.30 -7.63
C PRO A 98 -17.17 -21.25 -7.62
N LYS A 99 -16.85 -19.97 -7.84
CA LYS A 99 -17.77 -18.83 -7.77
C LYS A 99 -18.45 -18.73 -6.38
N SER A 100 -17.67 -18.85 -5.32
CA SER A 100 -18.14 -18.99 -3.94
C SER A 100 -18.25 -17.69 -3.11
N ASP A 101 -18.01 -16.50 -3.69
CA ASP A 101 -18.17 -15.25 -2.95
C ASP A 101 -19.53 -15.19 -2.23
N ARG A 102 -19.51 -14.82 -0.95
CA ARG A 102 -20.74 -14.72 -0.12
C ARG A 102 -21.56 -13.48 -0.39
N PHE A 103 -20.93 -12.47 -0.97
CA PHE A 103 -21.52 -11.20 -1.36
C PHE A 103 -20.84 -10.71 -2.65
N LYS A 104 -21.54 -9.89 -3.43
CA LYS A 104 -21.03 -9.46 -4.72
C LYS A 104 -19.96 -8.38 -4.57
N VAL A 105 -18.71 -8.75 -4.87
CA VAL A 105 -17.56 -7.84 -4.93
C VAL A 105 -17.41 -7.29 -6.36
N LEU A 106 -17.25 -5.97 -6.48
CA LEU A 106 -17.17 -5.28 -7.76
C LEU A 106 -15.72 -4.97 -8.15
N SER A 107 -14.93 -4.39 -7.24
CA SER A 107 -13.51 -4.07 -7.45
C SER A 107 -12.82 -3.60 -6.16
N PHE A 108 -11.52 -3.35 -6.22
CA PHE A 108 -10.88 -2.43 -5.27
C PHE A 108 -11.51 -1.04 -5.37
N HIS A 109 -11.77 -0.40 -4.23
CA HIS A 109 -12.27 0.97 -4.14
C HIS A 109 -11.15 1.97 -3.80
N HIS A 110 -10.39 1.69 -2.74
CA HIS A 110 -9.29 2.55 -2.28
C HIS A 110 -8.38 1.79 -1.31
N VAL A 111 -7.23 2.37 -0.99
CA VAL A 111 -6.43 2.00 0.18
C VAL A 111 -6.29 3.19 1.11
N GLU A 112 -6.46 2.99 2.42
CA GLU A 112 -6.23 4.03 3.43
C GLU A 112 -4.96 3.73 4.23
N ILE A 113 -4.04 4.69 4.24
CA ILE A 113 -2.77 4.67 4.96
C ILE A 113 -2.89 5.59 6.17
N TYR A 114 -2.62 5.03 7.34
CA TYR A 114 -2.45 5.83 8.56
C TYR A 114 -1.00 6.29 8.67
N CYS A 115 -0.84 7.56 8.99
CA CYS A 115 0.45 8.22 9.04
C CYS A 115 0.49 9.28 10.14
N GLY A 116 1.69 9.68 10.55
CA GLY A 116 1.88 10.73 11.58
C GLY A 116 1.55 12.13 11.07
N ASP A 117 1.78 12.39 9.79
CA ASP A 117 1.44 13.65 9.12
C ASP A 117 0.91 13.38 7.70
N ALA A 118 -0.39 13.58 7.51
CA ALA A 118 -1.04 13.29 6.24
C ALA A 118 -0.59 14.22 5.12
N THR A 119 -0.23 15.48 5.43
CA THR A 119 0.15 16.49 4.44
C THR A 119 1.45 16.13 3.72
N ASN A 120 2.50 15.83 4.47
CA ASN A 120 3.80 15.45 3.92
C ASN A 120 3.70 14.08 3.23
N THR A 121 2.98 13.14 3.84
CA THR A 121 2.83 11.79 3.27
C THR A 121 2.11 11.85 1.93
N TYR A 122 0.93 12.50 1.85
CA TYR A 122 0.20 12.57 0.58
C TYR A 122 1.01 13.30 -0.49
N ARG A 123 1.71 14.41 -0.17
CA ARG A 123 2.49 15.16 -1.17
C ARG A 123 3.64 14.35 -1.75
N ARG A 124 4.31 13.55 -0.91
CA ARG A 124 5.34 12.64 -1.39
C ARG A 124 4.77 11.58 -2.34
N PHE A 125 3.64 10.97 -1.99
CA PHE A 125 2.97 10.01 -2.88
C PHE A 125 2.42 10.69 -4.15
N GLN A 126 1.92 11.92 -4.04
CA GLN A 126 1.44 12.73 -5.15
C GLN A 126 2.53 12.97 -6.19
N LEU A 127 3.70 13.42 -5.73
CA LEU A 127 4.88 13.62 -6.57
C LEU A 127 5.42 12.29 -7.11
N GLY A 128 5.66 11.32 -6.23
CA GLY A 128 6.34 10.08 -6.57
C GLY A 128 5.54 9.14 -7.47
N LEU A 129 4.21 9.15 -7.38
CA LEU A 129 3.32 8.33 -8.21
C LEU A 129 2.65 9.12 -9.34
N GLY A 130 2.79 10.45 -9.34
CA GLY A 130 2.09 11.32 -10.29
C GLY A 130 0.58 11.14 -10.20
N MET A 131 0.02 11.37 -9.01
CA MET A 131 -1.43 11.27 -8.76
C MET A 131 -2.02 12.66 -8.46
N ASN A 132 -3.33 12.84 -8.63
CA ASN A 132 -3.99 14.11 -8.35
C ASN A 132 -4.71 14.05 -6.99
N LEU A 133 -4.60 15.11 -6.20
CA LEU A 133 -5.48 15.30 -5.05
C LEU A 133 -6.90 15.59 -5.57
N VAL A 134 -7.86 14.74 -5.24
CA VAL A 134 -9.25 14.86 -5.75
C VAL A 134 -10.27 15.16 -4.66
N ALA A 135 -9.94 14.86 -3.41
CA ALA A 135 -10.80 15.15 -2.27
C ALA A 135 -9.98 15.30 -0.99
N LYS A 136 -10.45 16.12 -0.06
CA LYS A 136 -9.86 16.25 1.28
C LYS A 136 -10.93 16.36 2.36
N SER A 137 -10.56 16.02 3.59
CA SER A 137 -11.31 16.30 4.79
C SER A 137 -10.33 16.70 5.89
N ASP A 138 -10.29 17.98 6.22
CA ASP A 138 -9.42 18.58 7.23
C ASP A 138 -10.10 19.78 7.91
N LEU A 139 -9.36 20.52 8.75
CA LEU A 139 -9.89 21.71 9.44
C LEU A 139 -10.53 22.73 8.49
N SER A 140 -10.03 22.89 7.26
CA SER A 140 -10.60 23.82 6.29
C SER A 140 -11.96 23.38 5.76
N THR A 141 -12.24 22.08 5.82
CA THR A 141 -13.54 21.47 5.48
C THR A 141 -14.48 21.36 6.67
N GLY A 142 -14.06 21.85 7.85
CA GLY A 142 -14.82 21.75 9.09
C GLY A 142 -14.70 20.40 9.79
N ASN A 143 -13.68 19.58 9.46
CA ASN A 143 -13.35 18.34 10.16
C ASN A 143 -12.27 18.62 11.25
N PRO A 144 -12.61 18.52 12.54
CA PRO A 144 -11.70 18.78 13.65
C PRO A 144 -11.02 17.52 14.20
N LEU A 145 -11.38 16.32 13.70
CA LEU A 145 -10.95 15.03 14.23
C LEU A 145 -9.62 14.58 13.61
N PHE A 146 -9.49 14.75 12.30
CA PHE A 146 -8.33 14.29 11.53
C PHE A 146 -8.13 15.10 10.25
N ALA A 147 -6.94 14.99 9.68
CA ALA A 147 -6.67 15.39 8.31
C ALA A 147 -6.64 14.15 7.41
N SER A 148 -7.36 14.18 6.29
CA SER A 148 -7.39 13.10 5.31
C SER A 148 -7.39 13.63 3.88
N TYR A 149 -6.52 13.05 3.05
CA TYR A 149 -6.31 13.47 1.66
C TYR A 149 -6.43 12.28 0.71
N CYS A 150 -7.32 12.36 -0.27
CA CYS A 150 -7.54 11.32 -1.27
C CYS A 150 -6.83 11.69 -2.58
N LEU A 151 -5.81 10.92 -2.93
CA LEU A 151 -5.19 10.93 -4.25
C LEU A 151 -5.91 9.98 -5.18
N ARG A 152 -6.00 10.35 -6.47
CA ARG A 152 -6.53 9.50 -7.53
C ARG A 152 -5.69 9.59 -8.80
N SER A 153 -5.49 8.44 -9.42
CA SER A 153 -5.07 8.30 -10.82
C SER A 153 -5.97 7.26 -11.46
N GLN A 154 -6.85 7.68 -12.37
CA GLN A 154 -7.91 6.84 -12.93
C GLN A 154 -8.75 6.16 -11.82
N ARG A 155 -8.69 4.82 -11.71
CA ARG A 155 -9.39 4.03 -10.68
C ARG A 155 -8.54 3.77 -9.43
N LEU A 156 -7.23 4.06 -9.46
CA LEU A 156 -6.37 3.94 -8.29
C LEU A 156 -6.68 5.08 -7.33
N GLN A 157 -7.09 4.74 -6.11
CA GLN A 157 -7.33 5.70 -5.03
C GLN A 157 -6.49 5.36 -3.80
N MET A 158 -5.75 6.36 -3.31
CA MET A 158 -4.95 6.24 -2.09
C MET A 158 -5.32 7.38 -1.13
N VAL A 159 -5.63 7.03 0.11
CA VAL A 159 -6.10 7.96 1.13
C VAL A 159 -5.07 8.00 2.25
N PHE A 160 -4.68 9.20 2.67
CA PHE A 160 -3.69 9.41 3.73
C PHE A 160 -4.36 10.13 4.87
N SER A 161 -4.41 9.50 6.04
CA SER A 161 -5.13 10.02 7.20
C SER A 161 -4.21 10.11 8.41
N ALA A 162 -4.29 11.23 9.14
CA ALA A 162 -3.54 11.48 10.36
C ALA A 162 -4.44 12.14 11.41
N PRO A 163 -4.36 11.71 12.69
CA PRO A 163 -5.17 12.29 13.75
C PRO A 163 -4.70 13.71 14.09
N TYR A 164 -5.64 14.59 14.46
CA TYR A 164 -5.28 15.81 15.17
C TYR A 164 -5.03 15.53 16.67
N SER A 165 -4.72 16.58 17.44
CA SER A 165 -4.49 16.44 18.89
C SER A 165 -5.74 15.92 19.64
N MET A 166 -5.54 14.90 20.48
CA MET A 166 -6.58 14.31 21.33
C MET A 166 -7.30 15.32 22.23
N ASN A 167 -6.64 16.41 22.63
CA ASN A 167 -7.26 17.43 23.48
C ASN A 167 -8.39 18.17 22.76
N LYS A 168 -8.34 18.28 21.43
CA LYS A 168 -9.44 18.83 20.63
C LYS A 168 -10.56 17.82 20.45
N VAL A 169 -10.23 16.55 20.21
CA VAL A 169 -11.20 15.44 20.09
C VAL A 169 -11.99 15.29 21.39
N ALA A 170 -11.32 15.25 22.54
CA ALA A 170 -11.95 15.16 23.86
C ALA A 170 -12.77 16.40 24.24
N ALA A 171 -12.38 17.59 23.77
CA ALA A 171 -13.16 18.81 23.98
C ALA A 171 -14.48 18.80 23.18
N GLU A 172 -14.50 18.20 22.00
CA GLU A 172 -15.71 18.05 21.19
C GLU A 172 -16.59 16.88 21.66
N GLU A 173 -16.00 15.77 22.08
CA GLU A 173 -16.74 14.64 22.68
C GLU A 173 -17.29 15.00 24.07
N GLY A 174 -16.52 15.71 24.90
CA GLY A 174 -16.89 16.13 26.26
C GLY A 174 -17.82 17.35 26.34
N SER A 175 -17.89 18.17 25.29
CA SER A 175 -18.86 19.29 25.16
C SER A 175 -20.32 18.80 25.13
N SER A 176 -20.56 17.54 24.74
CA SER A 176 -21.90 16.93 24.69
C SER A 176 -22.52 16.62 26.07
N MET A 177 -21.81 16.87 27.18
CA MET A 177 -22.27 16.65 28.56
C MET A 177 -22.61 17.95 29.32
N GLY A 178 -22.76 19.08 28.61
CA GLY A 178 -23.18 20.36 29.17
C GLY A 178 -24.62 20.73 28.81
N LYS A 179 -25.55 20.58 29.76
CA LYS A 179 -26.91 21.15 29.84
C LYS A 179 -27.61 21.51 28.51
N GLY A 180 -28.48 20.62 28.04
CA GLY A 180 -29.80 20.98 27.52
C GLY A 180 -29.94 21.50 26.09
N GLU A 181 -28.88 21.58 25.29
CA GLU A 181 -28.99 21.77 23.84
C GLU A 181 -28.62 20.47 23.11
N ILE A 182 -29.48 20.03 22.18
CA ILE A 182 -29.18 18.93 21.26
C ILE A 182 -28.10 19.46 20.31
N VAL A 183 -26.83 19.35 20.69
CA VAL A 183 -25.73 19.48 19.75
C VAL A 183 -25.80 18.25 18.86
N GLU A 184 -26.32 18.40 17.64
CA GLU A 184 -26.24 17.35 16.62
C GLU A 184 -24.79 16.88 16.54
N ARG A 185 -24.52 15.62 16.93
CA ARG A 185 -23.20 15.00 16.69
C ARG A 185 -22.93 15.11 15.20
N ARG A 186 -21.96 15.93 14.81
CA ARG A 186 -21.49 15.94 13.42
C ARG A 186 -21.00 14.54 13.10
N SER A 187 -21.62 13.91 12.11
CA SER A 187 -21.19 12.60 11.61
C SER A 187 -19.77 12.74 11.07
N SER A 188 -18.83 11.96 11.60
CA SER A 188 -17.47 11.88 11.06
C SER A 188 -17.52 11.56 9.56
N PRO A 189 -16.79 12.29 8.69
CA PRO A 189 -16.69 11.97 7.27
C PRO A 189 -16.11 10.57 7.00
N ASN A 190 -15.34 10.04 7.95
CA ASN A 190 -14.87 8.66 7.96
C ASN A 190 -15.24 8.03 9.31
N PRO A 191 -16.35 7.27 9.40
CA PRO A 191 -16.79 6.64 10.65
C PRO A 191 -15.85 5.53 11.13
N GLY A 192 -14.98 5.00 10.25
CA GLY A 192 -13.94 4.02 10.62
C GLY A 192 -12.66 4.66 11.18
N PHE A 193 -12.58 5.99 11.22
CA PHE A 193 -11.43 6.71 11.77
C PHE A 193 -11.64 7.06 13.24
N GLU A 194 -10.78 6.52 14.10
CA GLU A 194 -10.70 6.86 15.51
C GLU A 194 -9.29 7.38 15.84
N ALA A 195 -9.19 8.60 16.37
CA ALA A 195 -7.90 9.26 16.55
C ALA A 195 -6.95 8.47 17.47
N SER A 196 -7.48 7.95 18.58
CA SER A 196 -6.70 7.20 19.58
C SER A 196 -6.10 5.93 18.98
N HIS A 197 -6.93 5.17 18.25
CA HIS A 197 -6.49 4.02 17.49
C HIS A 197 -5.47 4.39 16.40
N ALA A 198 -5.71 5.44 15.60
CA ALA A 198 -4.79 5.87 14.55
C ALA A 198 -3.40 6.22 15.09
N THR A 199 -3.34 6.86 16.26
CA THR A 199 -2.08 7.18 16.94
C THR A 199 -1.35 5.92 17.40
N GLN A 200 -2.07 4.96 17.99
CA GLN A 200 -1.50 3.69 18.43
C GLN A 200 -1.00 2.87 17.24
N PHE A 201 -1.78 2.82 16.15
CA PHE A 201 -1.44 2.16 14.90
C PHE A 201 -0.14 2.73 14.32
N PHE A 202 -0.03 4.07 14.19
CA PHE A 202 1.17 4.71 13.67
C PHE A 202 2.40 4.46 14.57
N ASN A 203 2.24 4.52 15.89
CA ASN A 203 3.35 4.23 16.81
C ASN A 203 3.83 2.78 16.66
N ARG A 204 2.89 1.84 16.46
CA ARG A 204 3.18 0.42 16.30
C ARG A 204 3.83 0.10 14.97
N HIS A 205 3.31 0.61 13.85
CA HIS A 205 3.67 0.17 12.50
C HIS A 205 4.48 1.22 11.70
N GLY A 206 4.44 2.49 12.08
CA GLY A 206 4.88 3.60 11.22
C GLY A 206 3.84 3.93 10.15
N VAL A 207 4.29 4.39 8.97
CA VAL A 207 3.41 4.59 7.81
C VAL A 207 3.00 3.25 7.24
N ALA A 208 1.75 2.84 7.43
CA ALA A 208 1.25 1.53 7.02
C ALA A 208 -0.22 1.59 6.56
N VAL A 209 -0.63 0.61 5.76
CA VAL A 209 -2.02 0.48 5.31
C VAL A 209 -2.90 0.02 6.46
N ARG A 210 -3.94 0.80 6.76
CA ARG A 210 -4.97 0.48 7.75
C ARG A 210 -6.16 -0.23 7.12
N ALA A 211 -6.66 0.27 5.99
CA ALA A 211 -7.87 -0.25 5.36
C ALA A 211 -7.64 -0.57 3.88
N LEU A 212 -8.02 -1.78 3.49
CA LEU A 212 -8.16 -2.20 2.10
C LEU A 212 -9.64 -2.10 1.71
N GLY A 213 -9.97 -1.08 0.92
CA GLY A 213 -11.34 -0.79 0.52
C GLY A 213 -11.78 -1.60 -0.69
N LEU A 214 -12.92 -2.28 -0.58
CA LEU A 214 -13.58 -3.01 -1.65
C LEU A 214 -14.92 -2.35 -1.98
N GLU A 215 -15.17 -2.13 -3.26
CA GLU A 215 -16.49 -1.76 -3.73
C GLU A 215 -17.35 -3.01 -3.85
N VAL A 216 -18.51 -3.00 -3.20
CA VAL A 216 -19.45 -4.11 -3.15
C VAL A 216 -20.85 -3.62 -3.51
N GLU A 217 -21.71 -4.54 -3.92
CA GLU A 217 -23.10 -4.20 -4.24
C GLU A 217 -23.86 -3.68 -3.01
N ASP A 218 -23.69 -4.31 -1.85
CA ASP A 218 -24.26 -3.85 -0.58
C ASP A 218 -23.28 -4.08 0.59
N ALA A 219 -22.78 -2.99 1.17
CA ALA A 219 -21.85 -3.02 2.30
C ALA A 219 -22.50 -3.52 3.61
N ARG A 220 -23.83 -3.45 3.72
CA ARG A 220 -24.58 -4.02 4.85
C ARG A 220 -24.61 -5.53 4.76
N GLN A 221 -24.95 -6.06 3.58
CA GLN A 221 -24.93 -7.50 3.31
C GLN A 221 -23.53 -8.07 3.48
N ALA A 222 -22.51 -7.43 2.89
CA ALA A 222 -21.12 -7.90 2.98
C ALA A 222 -20.64 -8.06 4.44
N TYR A 223 -20.92 -7.06 5.28
CA TYR A 223 -20.62 -7.13 6.71
C TYR A 223 -21.36 -8.28 7.42
N GLN A 224 -22.68 -8.40 7.19
CA GLN A 224 -23.50 -9.43 7.81
C GLN A 224 -23.02 -10.84 7.45
N GLU A 225 -22.71 -11.08 6.17
CA GLU A 225 -22.18 -12.34 5.68
C GLU A 225 -20.81 -12.66 6.29
N CYS A 226 -19.91 -11.67 6.35
CA CYS A 226 -18.59 -11.87 6.96
C CYS A 226 -18.73 -12.27 8.44
N VAL A 227 -19.49 -11.50 9.22
CA VAL A 227 -19.66 -11.75 10.66
C VAL A 227 -20.37 -13.07 10.92
N ALA A 228 -21.41 -13.40 10.15
CA ALA A 228 -22.11 -14.68 10.26
C ALA A 228 -21.20 -15.88 9.99
N ASN A 229 -20.15 -15.70 9.19
CA ASN A 229 -19.19 -16.74 8.84
C ASN A 229 -17.87 -16.66 9.63
N GLY A 230 -17.85 -15.92 10.74
CA GLY A 230 -16.75 -15.89 11.70
C GLY A 230 -15.77 -14.73 11.55
N GLY A 231 -16.03 -13.81 10.63
CA GLY A 231 -15.30 -12.54 10.52
C GLY A 231 -15.51 -11.66 11.75
N GLN A 232 -14.46 -10.99 12.21
CA GLN A 232 -14.54 -10.04 13.31
C GLN A 232 -14.99 -8.67 12.80
N GLY A 233 -16.18 -8.24 13.20
CA GLY A 233 -16.70 -6.91 12.89
C GLY A 233 -15.89 -5.79 13.57
N VAL A 234 -15.58 -4.73 12.82
CA VAL A 234 -14.83 -3.55 13.31
C VAL A 234 -15.68 -2.28 13.23
N LEU A 235 -16.41 -2.09 12.12
CA LEU A 235 -17.37 -1.00 11.95
C LEU A 235 -18.68 -1.59 11.40
N GLU A 236 -19.74 -1.53 12.20
CA GLU A 236 -21.08 -1.88 11.73
C GLU A 236 -21.52 -0.98 10.56
N PRO A 237 -22.42 -1.42 9.68
CA PRO A 237 -22.80 -0.65 8.49
C PRO A 237 -23.38 0.73 8.79
N VAL A 238 -22.61 1.78 8.45
CA VAL A 238 -22.99 3.18 8.59
C VAL A 238 -23.39 3.75 7.25
N ARG A 239 -24.55 4.42 7.20
CA ARG A 239 -24.98 5.23 6.07
C ARG A 239 -24.31 6.61 6.15
N LEU A 240 -23.69 7.03 5.05
CA LEU A 240 -23.06 8.32 4.87
C LEU A 240 -23.88 9.13 3.86
N ASP A 241 -24.59 10.13 4.36
CA ASP A 241 -25.39 11.04 3.54
C ASP A 241 -24.53 12.20 3.01
N PRO A 242 -24.83 12.72 1.80
CA PRO A 242 -24.07 13.79 1.17
C PRO A 242 -24.20 15.08 1.97
N SER A 243 -23.18 15.95 1.88
CA SER A 243 -23.24 17.27 2.49
C SER A 243 -24.43 18.07 1.92
N PRO A 244 -25.31 18.63 2.76
CA PRO A 244 -26.43 19.45 2.32
C PRO A 244 -25.97 20.61 1.41
N GLY A 245 -26.74 20.90 0.35
CA GLY A 245 -26.52 22.09 -0.50
C GLY A 245 -25.63 21.89 -1.73
N LEU A 246 -25.09 20.70 -1.97
CA LEU A 246 -24.35 20.39 -3.21
C LEU A 246 -25.23 19.93 -4.39
N GLY A 247 -26.56 19.85 -4.20
CA GLY A 247 -27.50 19.41 -5.24
C GLY A 247 -27.28 17.98 -5.71
N ARG A 248 -26.78 17.12 -4.82
CA ARG A 248 -26.43 15.72 -5.12
C ARG A 248 -27.39 14.79 -4.42
N ASP A 249 -28.00 13.92 -5.19
CA ASP A 249 -28.76 12.77 -4.69
C ASP A 249 -27.82 11.57 -4.46
N GLY A 250 -28.26 10.63 -3.62
CA GLY A 250 -27.53 9.40 -3.31
C GLY A 250 -26.71 9.45 -2.03
N TYR A 251 -26.24 8.29 -1.59
CA TYR A 251 -25.51 8.10 -0.32
C TYR A 251 -24.53 6.93 -0.45
N LEU A 252 -23.60 6.82 0.50
CA LEU A 252 -22.75 5.63 0.62
C LEU A 252 -23.16 4.82 1.86
N VAL A 253 -22.90 3.52 1.83
CA VAL A 253 -22.85 2.69 3.04
C VAL A 253 -21.43 2.17 3.18
N MET A 254 -20.89 2.25 4.40
CA MET A 254 -19.56 1.77 4.75
C MET A 254 -19.64 0.81 5.94
N SER A 255 -18.83 -0.24 5.90
CA SER A 255 -18.65 -1.18 7.01
C SER A 255 -17.23 -1.75 6.99
N GLU A 256 -16.78 -2.33 8.10
CA GLU A 256 -15.42 -2.89 8.22
C GLU A 256 -15.41 -4.20 8.99
N VAL A 257 -14.58 -5.14 8.52
CA VAL A 257 -14.24 -6.37 9.23
C VAL A 257 -12.72 -6.53 9.26
N GLN A 258 -12.19 -7.15 10.32
CA GLN A 258 -10.77 -7.43 10.41
C GLN A 258 -10.32 -8.39 9.30
N ALA A 259 -9.23 -8.06 8.63
CA ALA A 259 -8.59 -8.92 7.63
C ALA A 259 -7.48 -9.78 8.26
N TYR A 260 -6.42 -9.12 8.72
CA TYR A 260 -5.26 -9.72 9.38
C TYR A 260 -4.49 -8.64 10.15
N GLY A 261 -4.00 -8.98 11.34
CA GLY A 261 -3.38 -8.00 12.24
C GLY A 261 -4.32 -6.81 12.47
N ASP A 262 -3.77 -5.61 12.29
CA ASP A 262 -4.51 -4.35 12.42
C ASP A 262 -5.03 -3.82 11.07
N VAL A 263 -5.06 -4.64 10.01
CA VAL A 263 -5.64 -4.32 8.70
C VAL A 263 -7.12 -4.72 8.64
N VAL A 264 -7.97 -3.86 8.09
CA VAL A 264 -9.39 -4.17 7.80
C VAL A 264 -9.68 -4.29 6.32
N LEU A 265 -10.64 -5.15 5.99
CA LEU A 265 -11.42 -5.02 4.76
C LEU A 265 -12.53 -4.00 5.02
N ARG A 266 -12.55 -2.93 4.23
CA ARG A 266 -13.59 -1.91 4.27
C ARG A 266 -14.51 -2.09 3.08
N PHE A 267 -15.79 -2.35 3.31
CA PHE A 267 -16.78 -2.46 2.26
C PHE A 267 -17.45 -1.11 2.02
N VAL A 268 -17.55 -0.71 0.75
CA VAL A 268 -18.22 0.52 0.33
C VAL A 268 -19.23 0.17 -0.76
N SER A 269 -20.49 0.58 -0.59
CA SER A 269 -21.53 0.46 -1.62
C SER A 269 -22.15 1.82 -1.90
N ARG A 270 -22.33 2.17 -3.18
CA ARG A 270 -22.88 3.45 -3.64
C ARG A 270 -24.36 3.32 -3.97
N HIS A 271 -25.17 4.25 -3.49
CA HIS A 271 -26.63 4.21 -3.66
C HIS A 271 -27.16 5.53 -4.22
N GLY A 272 -28.27 5.46 -4.95
CA GLY A 272 -28.99 6.65 -5.45
C GLY A 272 -28.17 7.56 -6.37
N GLY A 273 -27.17 7.02 -7.07
CA GLY A 273 -26.37 7.77 -8.03
C GLY A 273 -25.32 8.71 -7.42
N TYR A 274 -24.87 8.46 -6.18
CA TYR A 274 -23.87 9.30 -5.51
C TYR A 274 -22.65 9.60 -6.39
N ALA A 275 -22.47 10.88 -6.72
CA ALA A 275 -21.49 11.37 -7.69
C ALA A 275 -20.29 12.12 -7.05
N GLY A 276 -20.05 11.95 -5.75
CA GLY A 276 -18.93 12.62 -5.09
C GLY A 276 -17.56 12.01 -5.39
N SER A 277 -16.53 12.85 -5.39
CA SER A 277 -15.15 12.44 -5.66
C SER A 277 -14.63 11.35 -4.72
N PHE A 278 -15.09 11.26 -3.47
CA PHE A 278 -14.68 10.18 -2.55
C PHE A 278 -15.82 9.80 -1.60
N LEU A 279 -15.69 10.11 -0.30
CA LEU A 279 -16.72 9.88 0.72
C LEU A 279 -17.54 11.15 0.96
N PRO A 280 -18.82 11.03 1.37
CA PRO A 280 -19.57 12.15 1.91
C PRO A 280 -18.81 12.87 3.04
N GLY A 281 -18.88 14.20 3.07
CA GLY A 281 -18.10 15.02 4.00
C GLY A 281 -16.67 15.34 3.54
N TYR A 282 -16.16 14.75 2.45
CA TYR A 282 -14.94 15.21 1.81
C TYR A 282 -15.26 16.32 0.80
N GLN A 283 -14.50 17.41 0.87
CA GLN A 283 -14.56 18.49 -0.11
C GLN A 283 -13.78 18.08 -1.36
N GLU A 284 -14.36 18.31 -2.53
CA GLU A 284 -13.68 18.07 -3.82
C GLU A 284 -12.61 19.11 -4.08
N GLU A 285 -11.47 18.65 -4.55
CA GLU A 285 -10.37 19.50 -4.99
C GLU A 285 -10.42 19.61 -6.51
N THR A 286 -10.95 20.73 -7.01
CA THR A 286 -11.07 21.01 -8.44
C THR A 286 -9.80 21.63 -9.03
N SER A 287 -8.82 21.99 -8.21
CA SER A 287 -7.61 22.67 -8.68
C SER A 287 -6.46 22.63 -7.65
N ALA A 288 -5.47 21.79 -7.86
CA ALA A 288 -4.14 21.99 -7.27
C ALA A 288 -3.18 22.52 -8.35
N ALA A 289 -3.38 23.79 -8.71
CA ALA A 289 -2.36 24.56 -9.41
C ALA A 289 -1.18 24.76 -8.43
N TYR A 290 -0.04 24.13 -8.71
CA TYR A 290 1.20 24.50 -8.05
C TYR A 290 1.68 25.82 -8.67
N THR A 291 1.63 26.90 -7.88
CA THR A 291 2.18 28.20 -8.23
C THR A 291 3.70 28.20 -8.02
N THR A 292 4.44 28.06 -9.12
CA THR A 292 5.72 28.78 -9.29
C THR A 292 5.71 29.33 -10.71
N GLY A 293 5.87 30.66 -10.84
CA GLY A 293 5.70 31.36 -12.11
C GLY A 293 6.47 30.72 -13.27
N ALA A 294 5.71 30.42 -14.33
CA ALA A 294 6.08 30.00 -15.70
C ALA A 294 5.39 28.68 -16.09
N LYS A 295 4.36 28.81 -16.94
CA LYS A 295 3.60 27.75 -17.64
C LYS A 295 2.97 26.66 -16.76
N VAL A 296 1.65 26.74 -16.63
CA VAL A 296 0.79 25.71 -16.02
C VAL A 296 0.86 24.43 -16.86
N GLU A 297 1.74 23.49 -16.50
CA GLU A 297 1.69 22.12 -17.00
C GLU A 297 0.92 21.23 -16.03
N ARG A 298 -0.33 20.96 -16.44
CA ARG A 298 -1.11 19.70 -16.45
C ARG A 298 -1.11 18.81 -15.19
N SER A 299 -2.28 18.21 -14.94
CA SER A 299 -2.51 17.13 -13.98
C SER A 299 -1.32 16.17 -13.86
N LEU A 300 -0.86 15.91 -12.63
CA LEU A 300 0.14 14.90 -12.38
C LEU A 300 -0.46 13.55 -12.74
N ASP A 301 -0.03 12.97 -13.85
CA ASP A 301 -0.46 11.65 -14.32
C ASP A 301 0.73 10.91 -14.94
N TYR A 302 1.14 9.84 -14.26
CA TYR A 302 2.22 8.96 -14.72
C TYR A 302 1.69 7.69 -15.40
N GLY A 303 0.37 7.52 -15.53
CA GLY A 303 -0.28 6.41 -16.22
C GLY A 303 -0.70 5.24 -15.31
N LEU A 304 -0.68 5.42 -13.99
CA LEU A 304 -1.17 4.41 -13.03
C LEU A 304 -2.69 4.33 -13.08
N GLU A 305 -3.25 3.13 -13.12
CA GLU A 305 -4.67 2.93 -13.40
C GLU A 305 -5.49 2.36 -12.25
N ARG A 306 -4.95 1.36 -11.54
CA ARG A 306 -5.68 0.59 -10.51
C ARG A 306 -4.72 -0.15 -9.59
N ILE A 307 -5.25 -0.64 -8.47
CA ILE A 307 -4.62 -1.71 -7.70
C ILE A 307 -4.78 -3.01 -8.49
N ASP A 308 -3.68 -3.72 -8.74
CA ASP A 308 -3.68 -5.06 -9.32
C ASP A 308 -3.91 -6.11 -8.23
N HIS A 309 -3.13 -6.03 -7.15
CA HIS A 309 -3.24 -6.89 -6.00
C HIS A 309 -2.65 -6.23 -4.74
N ALA A 310 -3.02 -6.74 -3.56
CA ALA A 310 -2.62 -6.21 -2.26
C ALA A 310 -2.14 -7.35 -1.35
N VAL A 311 -0.86 -7.34 -0.97
CA VAL A 311 -0.22 -8.49 -0.33
C VAL A 311 -0.07 -8.31 1.17
N GLY A 312 -0.59 -9.26 1.94
CA GLY A 312 -0.43 -9.32 3.40
C GLY A 312 0.66 -10.29 3.84
N ASN A 313 1.36 -9.94 4.91
CA ASN A 313 2.26 -10.86 5.61
C ASN A 313 1.64 -11.26 6.96
N VAL A 314 1.68 -12.56 7.25
CA VAL A 314 1.12 -13.18 8.46
C VAL A 314 2.12 -14.16 9.05
N TRP A 315 1.96 -14.51 10.32
CA TRP A 315 2.77 -15.55 10.96
C TRP A 315 2.41 -16.95 10.46
N GLU A 316 1.11 -17.24 10.38
CA GLU A 316 0.58 -18.55 10.03
C GLU A 316 -0.36 -18.40 8.83
N LEU A 317 0.07 -18.85 7.65
CA LEU A 317 -0.66 -18.65 6.39
C LEU A 317 -2.00 -19.37 6.37
N ASN A 318 -2.01 -20.62 6.79
CA ASN A 318 -3.21 -21.47 6.72
C ASN A 318 -4.36 -20.91 7.56
N GLU A 319 -4.06 -20.38 8.75
CA GLU A 319 -5.07 -19.78 9.62
C GLU A 319 -5.66 -18.51 8.99
N ALA A 320 -4.80 -17.64 8.46
CA ALA A 320 -5.23 -16.39 7.82
C ALA A 320 -6.01 -16.64 6.53
N VAL A 321 -5.56 -17.57 5.68
CA VAL A 321 -6.24 -17.98 4.45
C VAL A 321 -7.61 -18.56 4.79
N SER A 322 -7.66 -19.54 5.71
CA SER A 322 -8.93 -20.17 6.10
C SER A 322 -9.91 -19.16 6.69
N TYR A 323 -9.43 -18.19 7.46
CA TYR A 323 -10.25 -17.11 8.02
C TYR A 323 -10.86 -16.24 6.92
N LEU A 324 -10.04 -15.75 5.97
CA LEU A 324 -10.52 -14.92 4.86
C LEU A 324 -11.47 -15.71 3.94
N GLU A 325 -11.09 -16.91 3.50
CA GLU A 325 -11.95 -17.78 2.66
C GLU A 325 -13.30 -18.04 3.33
N LYS A 326 -13.28 -18.39 4.62
CA LYS A 326 -14.51 -18.70 5.35
C LYS A 326 -15.41 -17.48 5.42
N MET A 327 -14.90 -16.28 5.71
CA MET A 327 -15.75 -15.10 5.89
C MET A 327 -16.17 -14.42 4.59
N THR A 328 -15.36 -14.46 3.53
CA THR A 328 -15.67 -13.78 2.25
C THR A 328 -16.21 -14.73 1.18
N GLY A 329 -15.84 -16.01 1.24
CA GLY A 329 -16.07 -16.97 0.17
C GLY A 329 -15.06 -16.88 -0.99
N PHE A 330 -13.99 -16.10 -0.84
CA PHE A 330 -12.91 -16.03 -1.82
C PHE A 330 -12.26 -17.39 -2.00
N HIS A 331 -11.71 -17.65 -3.20
CA HIS A 331 -11.08 -18.93 -3.54
C HIS A 331 -9.57 -18.78 -3.77
N PRO A 332 -8.78 -19.84 -3.56
CA PRO A 332 -7.39 -19.91 -3.97
C PRO A 332 -7.24 -19.74 -5.48
N PHE A 333 -6.50 -18.73 -5.88
CA PHE A 333 -6.17 -18.42 -7.27
C PHE A 333 -4.83 -19.02 -7.69
N ALA A 334 -3.84 -18.96 -6.81
CA ALA A 334 -2.49 -19.48 -7.00
C ALA A 334 -1.83 -19.73 -5.64
N GLU A 335 -0.82 -20.59 -5.61
CA GLU A 335 0.03 -20.80 -4.44
C GLU A 335 1.49 -20.93 -4.86
N PHE A 336 2.39 -20.53 -3.97
CA PHE A 336 3.82 -20.64 -4.13
C PHE A 336 4.42 -21.16 -2.83
N VAL A 337 5.27 -22.16 -2.90
CA VAL A 337 6.00 -22.65 -1.72
C VAL A 337 7.49 -22.32 -1.82
N ALA A 338 8.23 -22.44 -0.72
CA ALA A 338 9.66 -22.13 -0.69
C ALA A 338 10.47 -22.69 -1.88
N LYS A 339 10.20 -23.95 -2.28
CA LYS A 339 10.86 -24.62 -3.43
C LYS A 339 10.58 -23.94 -4.78
N ASP A 340 9.43 -23.27 -4.91
CA ASP A 340 9.01 -22.57 -6.13
C ASP A 340 9.69 -21.20 -6.29
N VAL A 341 10.12 -20.59 -5.17
CA VAL A 341 10.69 -19.25 -5.10
C VAL A 341 12.18 -19.24 -5.50
N GLY A 342 12.83 -20.41 -5.50
CA GLY A 342 14.16 -20.60 -6.09
C GLY A 342 15.32 -20.04 -5.28
N THR A 343 15.07 -19.63 -4.05
CA THR A 343 16.05 -19.05 -3.14
C THR A 343 16.62 -20.13 -2.22
N VAL A 344 17.96 -20.27 -2.22
CA VAL A 344 18.68 -21.27 -1.41
C VAL A 344 18.82 -20.82 0.05
N ASP A 345 18.70 -19.51 0.31
CA ASP A 345 19.10 -18.88 1.56
C ASP A 345 17.94 -18.29 2.38
N SER A 346 16.80 -17.96 1.76
CA SER A 346 15.59 -17.43 2.40
C SER A 346 14.35 -17.96 1.66
N GLY A 347 13.18 -18.03 2.26
CA GLY A 347 11.98 -18.52 1.56
C GLY A 347 10.69 -17.96 2.14
N LEU A 348 9.60 -18.12 1.38
CA LEU A 348 8.23 -17.86 1.83
C LEU A 348 7.29 -18.92 1.27
N ASN A 349 6.15 -19.08 1.92
CA ASN A 349 4.97 -19.67 1.30
C ASN A 349 3.95 -18.56 1.06
N SER A 350 3.23 -18.65 -0.04
CA SER A 350 2.24 -17.66 -0.45
C SER A 350 0.99 -18.34 -1.01
N VAL A 351 -0.18 -17.82 -0.66
CA VAL A 351 -1.46 -18.19 -1.27
C VAL A 351 -2.16 -16.91 -1.72
N VAL A 352 -2.63 -16.90 -2.96
CA VAL A 352 -3.40 -15.81 -3.53
C VAL A 352 -4.88 -16.12 -3.40
N LEU A 353 -5.62 -15.28 -2.68
CA LEU A 353 -7.08 -15.33 -2.68
C LEU A 353 -7.66 -14.38 -3.72
N ALA A 354 -8.75 -14.80 -4.35
CA ALA A 354 -9.46 -14.02 -5.35
C ALA A 354 -10.97 -14.00 -5.12
N ASN A 355 -11.62 -12.90 -5.51
CA ASN A 355 -13.07 -12.88 -5.67
C ASN A 355 -13.51 -13.69 -6.90
N ASN A 356 -14.82 -13.88 -7.08
CA ASN A 356 -15.42 -14.61 -8.19
C ASN A 356 -14.94 -14.09 -9.56
N ALA A 357 -14.86 -12.77 -9.74
CA ALA A 357 -14.42 -12.15 -10.99
C ALA A 357 -12.89 -12.16 -11.19
N GLU A 358 -12.15 -12.54 -10.15
CA GLU A 358 -10.69 -12.61 -10.10
C GLU A 358 -10.01 -11.27 -10.41
N ASP A 359 -10.67 -10.15 -10.10
CA ASP A 359 -10.15 -8.78 -10.23
C ASP A 359 -9.87 -8.09 -8.89
N VAL A 360 -10.20 -8.76 -7.78
CA VAL A 360 -9.69 -8.46 -6.43
C VAL A 360 -8.80 -9.61 -6.01
N LEU A 361 -7.51 -9.34 -5.86
CA LEU A 361 -6.47 -10.32 -5.58
C LEU A 361 -5.76 -9.95 -4.28
N ILE A 362 -5.81 -10.85 -3.29
CA ILE A 362 -5.21 -10.66 -1.97
C ILE A 362 -4.26 -11.83 -1.69
N PRO A 363 -2.98 -11.72 -2.10
CA PRO A 363 -1.95 -12.64 -1.66
C PRO A 363 -1.66 -12.52 -0.16
N LEU A 364 -1.41 -13.66 0.47
CA LEU A 364 -0.92 -13.76 1.84
C LEU A 364 0.38 -14.55 1.87
N ASN A 365 1.35 -14.10 2.65
CA ASN A 365 2.64 -14.76 2.81
C ASN A 365 2.91 -15.13 4.27
N GLU A 366 3.57 -16.27 4.49
CA GLU A 366 4.20 -16.64 5.76
C GLU A 366 5.72 -16.80 5.60
N PRO A 367 6.49 -16.58 6.70
CA PRO A 367 7.91 -16.86 6.69
C PRO A 367 8.17 -18.37 6.64
N THR A 368 9.30 -18.74 6.04
CA THR A 368 9.85 -20.08 6.21
C THR A 368 10.99 -20.03 7.22
N TYR A 369 11.07 -21.03 8.07
CA TYR A 369 12.07 -21.14 9.13
C TYR A 369 13.15 -22.16 8.79
N GLY A 370 14.32 -22.05 9.42
CA GLY A 370 15.43 -22.99 9.23
C GLY A 370 16.24 -22.78 7.95
N THR A 371 16.08 -21.64 7.28
CA THR A 371 16.91 -21.21 6.14
C THR A 371 18.20 -20.54 6.61
N LYS A 372 19.21 -20.43 5.73
CA LYS A 372 20.53 -19.85 6.09
C LYS A 372 20.44 -18.38 6.49
N ARG A 373 19.50 -17.65 5.90
CA ARG A 373 19.15 -16.28 6.24
C ARG A 373 17.72 -16.21 6.73
N LYS A 374 17.46 -15.18 7.52
CA LYS A 374 16.13 -14.81 7.95
C LYS A 374 15.24 -14.52 6.74
N SER A 375 14.01 -15.01 6.76
CA SER A 375 13.03 -14.69 5.72
C SER A 375 12.69 -13.21 5.76
N GLN A 376 12.62 -12.56 4.60
CA GLN A 376 12.17 -11.16 4.53
C GLN A 376 10.76 -10.98 5.10
N ILE A 377 9.90 -12.02 5.04
CA ILE A 377 8.58 -12.01 5.69
C ILE A 377 8.72 -11.91 7.21
N GLN A 378 9.69 -12.62 7.79
CA GLN A 378 9.98 -12.53 9.21
C GLN A 378 10.54 -11.14 9.57
N THR A 379 11.48 -10.61 8.77
CA THR A 379 11.99 -9.24 8.95
C THR A 379 10.86 -8.21 8.93
N TYR A 380 9.93 -8.33 7.96
CA TYR A 380 8.73 -7.50 7.90
C TYR A 380 7.93 -7.60 9.20
N LEU A 381 7.59 -8.82 9.65
CA LEU A 381 6.72 -9.02 10.81
C LEU A 381 7.34 -8.48 12.10
N GLU A 382 8.66 -8.57 12.25
CA GLU A 382 9.38 -7.97 13.38
C GLU A 382 9.42 -6.44 13.30
N CYS A 383 9.78 -5.86 12.15
CA CYS A 383 9.85 -4.39 11.99
C CYS A 383 8.47 -3.71 11.97
N ASN A 384 7.45 -4.40 11.48
CA ASN A 384 6.06 -3.97 11.49
C ASN A 384 5.38 -4.22 12.84
N ASN A 385 6.00 -4.96 13.77
CA ASN A 385 5.38 -5.40 15.03
C ASN A 385 4.09 -6.22 14.82
N GLY A 386 4.10 -7.15 13.86
CA GLY A 386 3.02 -8.09 13.59
C GLY A 386 2.55 -8.11 12.13
N PRO A 387 1.44 -8.83 11.85
CA PRO A 387 0.87 -8.92 10.51
C PRO A 387 0.46 -7.55 9.94
N GLY A 388 0.52 -7.43 8.62
CA GLY A 388 0.18 -6.19 7.93
C GLY A 388 0.30 -6.31 6.41
N LEU A 389 -0.10 -5.26 5.71
CA LEU A 389 0.07 -5.18 4.26
C LEU A 389 1.53 -4.85 3.92
N GLN A 390 2.16 -5.73 3.16
CA GLN A 390 3.54 -5.62 2.74
C GLN A 390 3.70 -4.77 1.48
N HIS A 391 2.95 -5.06 0.43
CA HIS A 391 3.03 -4.27 -0.79
C HIS A 391 1.72 -4.15 -1.55
N LEU A 392 1.63 -3.07 -2.32
CA LEU A 392 0.57 -2.79 -3.27
C LEU A 392 1.14 -2.84 -4.67
N ALA A 393 0.55 -3.67 -5.53
CA ALA A 393 0.86 -3.67 -6.95
C ALA A 393 -0.06 -2.70 -7.70
N LEU A 394 0.55 -1.76 -8.40
CA LEU A 394 -0.12 -0.67 -9.11
C LEU A 394 0.02 -0.88 -10.61
N ALA A 395 -1.10 -1.14 -11.28
CA ALA A 395 -1.10 -1.45 -12.70
C ALA A 395 -0.98 -0.18 -13.56
N THR A 396 -0.22 -0.27 -14.65
CA THR A 396 -0.11 0.73 -15.72
C THR A 396 -0.21 0.06 -17.10
N ARG A 397 -0.62 0.83 -18.12
CA ARG A 397 -0.62 0.39 -19.52
C ARG A 397 0.69 0.68 -20.25
N ASP A 398 1.53 1.54 -19.68
CA ASP A 398 2.84 1.90 -20.24
C ASP A 398 3.84 2.09 -19.09
N ILE A 399 4.37 0.95 -18.61
CA ILE A 399 5.36 0.90 -17.54
C ILE A 399 6.62 1.66 -17.91
N PHE A 400 6.99 1.74 -19.20
CA PHE A 400 8.19 2.45 -19.63
C PHE A 400 8.04 3.95 -19.39
N THR A 401 6.91 4.54 -19.80
CA THR A 401 6.63 5.96 -19.53
C THR A 401 6.43 6.23 -18.04
N THR A 402 5.65 5.38 -17.34
CA THR A 402 5.44 5.50 -15.90
C THR A 402 6.77 5.53 -15.15
N MET A 403 7.66 4.57 -15.44
CA MET A 403 8.93 4.45 -14.74
C MET A 403 9.91 5.57 -15.04
N ARG A 404 9.96 6.08 -16.27
CA ARG A 404 10.76 7.28 -16.58
C ARG A 404 10.31 8.49 -15.76
N LYS A 405 9.00 8.71 -15.66
CA LYS A 405 8.42 9.81 -14.87
C LYS A 405 8.69 9.65 -13.38
N MET A 406 8.49 8.45 -12.82
CA MET A 406 8.77 8.18 -11.40
C MET A 406 10.25 8.34 -11.07
N ARG A 407 11.16 7.80 -11.90
CA ARG A 407 12.61 7.94 -11.71
C ARG A 407 13.09 9.39 -11.82
N ALA A 408 12.45 10.21 -12.66
CA ALA A 408 12.81 11.62 -12.82
C ALA A 408 12.61 12.45 -11.54
N VAL A 409 11.78 11.99 -10.60
CA VAL A 409 11.50 12.68 -9.34
C VAL A 409 12.08 11.98 -8.11
N SER A 410 12.78 10.84 -8.28
CA SER A 410 13.35 10.06 -7.16
C SER A 410 14.26 10.91 -6.27
N GLU A 411 15.22 11.64 -6.85
CA GLU A 411 16.17 12.49 -6.12
C GLU A 411 15.52 13.76 -5.52
N MET A 412 14.30 14.09 -5.95
CA MET A 412 13.56 15.27 -5.50
C MET A 412 12.48 14.93 -4.46
N GLY A 413 12.57 13.75 -3.83
CA GLY A 413 11.64 13.30 -2.79
C GLY A 413 10.61 12.27 -3.25
N GLY A 414 10.69 11.79 -4.50
CA GLY A 414 9.90 10.67 -5.00
C GLY A 414 10.32 9.32 -4.39
N PHE A 415 9.96 8.23 -5.08
CA PHE A 415 10.35 6.88 -4.67
C PHE A 415 11.61 6.42 -5.39
N THR A 416 12.45 5.68 -4.68
CA THR A 416 13.58 4.96 -5.24
C THR A 416 13.23 3.49 -5.45
N PHE A 417 13.95 2.84 -6.35
CA PHE A 417 13.66 1.47 -6.80
C PHE A 417 14.78 0.52 -6.44
N MET A 418 14.42 -0.76 -6.33
CA MET A 418 15.40 -1.83 -6.14
C MET A 418 16.45 -1.81 -7.25
N ALA A 419 17.67 -2.25 -6.90
CA ALA A 419 18.78 -2.31 -7.84
C ALA A 419 18.42 -3.22 -9.03
N PRO A 420 18.81 -2.84 -10.25
CA PRO A 420 18.53 -3.64 -11.44
C PRO A 420 19.24 -5.00 -11.34
N PRO A 421 18.60 -6.08 -11.84
CA PRO A 421 19.25 -7.36 -12.05
C PRO A 421 20.59 -7.25 -12.83
N PRO A 422 21.50 -8.22 -12.68
CA PRO A 422 22.76 -8.22 -13.43
C PRO A 422 22.52 -8.37 -14.95
N PRO A 423 23.42 -7.89 -15.82
CA PRO A 423 23.27 -7.98 -17.28
C PRO A 423 23.01 -9.40 -17.83
N SER A 424 23.45 -10.44 -17.11
CA SER A 424 23.15 -11.84 -17.47
C SER A 424 21.66 -12.16 -17.47
N TYR A 425 20.88 -11.50 -16.61
CA TYR A 425 19.43 -11.65 -16.55
C TYR A 425 18.79 -11.16 -17.86
N TYR A 426 19.13 -9.96 -18.31
CA TYR A 426 18.58 -9.37 -19.54
C TYR A 426 19.00 -10.14 -20.79
N ARG A 427 20.22 -10.68 -20.83
CA ARG A 427 20.67 -11.55 -21.93
C ARG A 427 19.84 -12.84 -22.06
N ALA A 428 19.28 -13.35 -20.98
CA ALA A 428 18.45 -14.56 -20.98
C ALA A 428 16.96 -14.28 -21.26
N LEU A 429 16.50 -13.03 -21.14
CA LEU A 429 15.09 -12.66 -21.34
C LEU A 429 14.51 -13.00 -22.71
N PRO A 430 15.21 -12.79 -23.85
CA PRO A 430 14.63 -13.07 -25.16
C PRO A 430 14.19 -14.53 -25.33
N GLU A 431 15.00 -15.46 -24.81
CA GLU A 431 14.71 -16.89 -24.81
C GLU A 431 13.54 -17.20 -23.88
N ARG A 432 13.57 -16.67 -22.64
CA ARG A 432 12.50 -16.90 -21.64
C ARG A 432 11.13 -16.37 -22.08
N LEU A 433 11.10 -15.22 -22.75
CA LEU A 433 9.86 -14.59 -23.22
C LEU A 433 9.40 -15.11 -24.59
N GLY A 434 10.21 -15.93 -25.27
CA GLY A 434 9.85 -16.57 -26.54
C GLY A 434 9.43 -15.57 -27.62
N GLY A 435 10.11 -14.43 -27.73
CA GLY A 435 9.83 -13.40 -28.75
C GLY A 435 8.54 -12.57 -28.53
N SER A 436 7.90 -12.66 -27.37
CA SER A 436 6.69 -11.88 -27.06
C SER A 436 6.91 -10.36 -26.96
N LEU A 437 8.17 -9.90 -26.91
CA LEU A 437 8.55 -8.50 -26.84
C LEU A 437 9.55 -8.15 -27.95
N THR A 438 9.48 -6.90 -28.43
CA THR A 438 10.43 -6.37 -29.41
C THR A 438 11.81 -6.11 -28.80
N ALA A 439 12.85 -6.04 -29.63
CA ALA A 439 14.20 -5.68 -29.19
C ALA A 439 14.24 -4.30 -28.51
N SER A 440 13.43 -3.34 -28.96
CA SER A 440 13.32 -2.02 -28.33
C SER A 440 12.71 -2.09 -26.93
N GLN A 441 11.69 -2.94 -26.73
CA GLN A 441 11.10 -3.15 -25.39
C GLN A 441 12.10 -3.84 -24.45
N LEU A 442 12.84 -4.84 -24.93
CA LEU A 442 13.87 -5.52 -24.15
C LEU A 442 15.00 -4.56 -23.71
N ALA A 443 15.42 -3.65 -24.59
CA ALA A 443 16.40 -2.62 -24.25
C ALA A 443 15.89 -1.67 -23.17
N GLN A 444 14.61 -1.27 -23.23
CA GLN A 444 13.99 -0.43 -22.21
C GLN A 444 13.80 -1.17 -20.87
N ILE A 445 13.54 -2.47 -20.90
CA ILE A 445 13.49 -3.33 -19.70
C ILE A 445 14.85 -3.29 -18.98
N GLU A 446 15.96 -3.45 -19.71
CA GLU A 446 17.30 -3.35 -19.15
C GLU A 446 17.63 -1.94 -18.66
N GLU A 447 17.35 -0.91 -19.46
CA GLU A 447 17.56 0.50 -19.13
C GLU A 447 16.89 0.90 -17.80
N LEU A 448 15.64 0.47 -17.61
CA LEU A 448 14.82 0.87 -16.47
C LEU A 448 14.90 -0.09 -15.29
N GLY A 449 15.65 -1.19 -15.40
CA GLY A 449 15.80 -2.16 -14.32
C GLY A 449 14.57 -3.04 -14.11
N LEU A 450 13.76 -3.27 -15.15
CA LEU A 450 12.49 -4.00 -15.03
C LEU A 450 12.70 -5.51 -14.96
N LEU A 451 11.85 -6.17 -14.19
CA LEU A 451 11.69 -7.62 -14.21
C LEU A 451 10.61 -8.00 -15.23
N ALA A 452 10.74 -9.17 -15.85
CA ALA A 452 9.87 -9.60 -16.94
C ALA A 452 9.64 -11.10 -16.88
N ASP A 453 8.43 -11.54 -16.59
CA ASP A 453 8.04 -12.96 -16.58
C ASP A 453 7.03 -13.27 -17.68
N LYS A 454 6.84 -14.54 -17.99
CA LYS A 454 5.82 -15.01 -18.92
C LYS A 454 5.18 -16.29 -18.42
N ASP A 455 3.87 -16.36 -18.50
CA ASP A 455 3.11 -17.60 -18.32
C ASP A 455 2.39 -17.99 -19.62
N ASP A 456 1.55 -19.02 -19.54
CA ASP A 456 0.78 -19.53 -20.69
C ASP A 456 -0.25 -18.52 -21.23
N GLN A 457 -0.55 -17.44 -20.48
CA GLN A 457 -1.62 -16.50 -20.78
C GLN A 457 -1.10 -15.11 -21.19
N GLY A 458 0.08 -14.68 -20.71
CA GLY A 458 0.61 -13.36 -20.99
C GLY A 458 2.01 -13.10 -20.45
N VAL A 459 2.45 -11.86 -20.62
CA VAL A 459 3.75 -11.33 -20.13
C VAL A 459 3.50 -10.39 -18.97
N LEU A 460 4.35 -10.47 -17.96
CA LEU A 460 4.34 -9.64 -16.77
C LEU A 460 5.60 -8.78 -16.71
N LEU A 461 5.45 -7.46 -16.74
CA LEU A 461 6.54 -6.52 -16.45
C LEU A 461 6.33 -5.95 -15.06
N GLN A 462 7.37 -5.96 -14.22
CA GLN A 462 7.24 -5.50 -12.83
C GLN A 462 8.54 -4.86 -12.32
N ILE A 463 8.41 -3.96 -11.36
CA ILE A 463 9.52 -3.40 -10.59
C ILE A 463 9.05 -2.97 -9.21
N PHE A 464 9.94 -3.07 -8.24
CA PHE A 464 9.65 -2.79 -6.83
C PHE A 464 10.37 -1.53 -6.38
N THR A 465 9.69 -0.70 -5.59
CA THR A 465 10.33 0.35 -4.83
C THR A 465 11.16 -0.25 -3.70
N VAL A 466 12.11 0.51 -3.16
CA VAL A 466 12.55 0.27 -1.78
C VAL A 466 11.39 0.61 -0.81
N PRO A 467 11.49 0.33 0.50
CA PRO A 467 10.45 0.69 1.45
C PRO A 467 10.01 2.16 1.33
N VAL A 468 8.70 2.41 1.38
CA VAL A 468 8.15 3.77 1.22
C VAL A 468 8.20 4.58 2.51
N GLY A 469 8.52 3.96 3.65
CA GLY A 469 8.72 4.65 4.92
C GLY A 469 10.08 4.31 5.52
N ASP A 470 10.26 4.68 6.79
CA ASP A 470 11.55 4.51 7.48
C ASP A 470 11.88 3.05 7.83
N ARG A 471 10.87 2.17 7.84
CA ARG A 471 11.00 0.77 8.23
C ARG A 471 10.98 -0.12 6.99
N PRO A 472 11.72 -1.26 6.97
CA PRO A 472 11.71 -2.23 5.87
C PRO A 472 10.40 -3.04 5.83
N THR A 473 9.29 -2.34 5.58
CA THR A 473 7.93 -2.85 5.71
C THR A 473 7.14 -2.62 4.42
N LEU A 474 6.34 -1.56 4.33
CA LEU A 474 5.53 -1.25 3.16
C LEU A 474 6.43 -0.86 1.97
N PHE A 475 6.24 -1.48 0.81
CA PHE A 475 6.79 -1.06 -0.47
C PHE A 475 5.74 -1.11 -1.58
N LEU A 476 6.06 -0.61 -2.77
CA LEU A 476 5.16 -0.61 -3.91
C LEU A 476 5.74 -1.44 -5.05
N GLU A 477 4.86 -2.07 -5.81
CA GLU A 477 5.17 -2.71 -7.07
C GLU A 477 4.48 -1.95 -8.19
N ILE A 478 5.20 -1.65 -9.26
CA ILE A 478 4.63 -1.09 -10.49
C ILE A 478 4.61 -2.20 -11.53
N ILE A 479 3.43 -2.48 -12.07
CA ILE A 479 3.21 -3.67 -12.89
C ILE A 479 2.49 -3.33 -14.20
N GLN A 480 2.85 -4.04 -15.27
CA GLN A 480 2.10 -4.06 -16.52
C GLN A 480 1.95 -5.51 -16.97
N ARG A 481 0.69 -5.89 -17.21
CA ARG A 481 0.33 -7.19 -17.79
C ARG A 481 0.08 -6.99 -19.28
N ILE A 482 0.62 -7.86 -20.12
CA ILE A 482 0.47 -7.83 -21.58
C ILE A 482 -0.17 -9.15 -22.01
N GLY A 483 -1.35 -9.08 -22.63
CA GLY A 483 -2.16 -10.24 -23.00
C GLY A 483 -3.45 -10.37 -22.19
N CYS A 484 -4.17 -11.49 -22.41
CA CYS A 484 -5.46 -11.83 -21.80
C CYS A 484 -6.55 -10.74 -21.92
N GLU A 485 -6.53 -9.97 -23.00
CA GLU A 485 -7.56 -8.97 -23.27
C GLU A 485 -8.78 -9.65 -23.89
N SER A 486 -9.96 -9.29 -23.38
CA SER A 486 -11.24 -9.72 -23.90
C SER A 486 -12.18 -8.52 -23.99
N PRO A 487 -13.16 -8.50 -24.92
CA PRO A 487 -14.17 -7.45 -24.96
C PRO A 487 -14.87 -7.32 -23.59
N ASP A 488 -15.01 -6.10 -23.08
CA ASP A 488 -15.75 -5.86 -21.85
C ASP A 488 -17.25 -6.09 -22.10
N PRO A 489 -17.89 -7.07 -21.42
CA PRO A 489 -19.31 -7.35 -21.62
C PRO A 489 -20.23 -6.18 -21.24
N ASN A 490 -19.75 -5.25 -20.40
CA ASN A 490 -20.50 -4.06 -19.99
C ASN A 490 -20.18 -2.82 -20.84
N HIS A 491 -19.08 -2.84 -21.60
CA HIS A 491 -18.62 -1.74 -22.45
C HIS A 491 -18.08 -2.26 -23.77
N SER A 492 -18.93 -2.34 -24.79
CA SER A 492 -18.62 -2.96 -26.09
C SER A 492 -17.40 -2.39 -26.85
N GLU A 493 -16.91 -1.21 -26.46
CA GLU A 493 -15.73 -0.55 -27.06
C GLU A 493 -14.45 -0.65 -26.22
N GLN A 494 -14.52 -1.28 -25.03
CA GLN A 494 -13.37 -1.43 -24.13
C GLN A 494 -12.95 -2.90 -24.03
N THR A 495 -11.65 -3.14 -23.88
CA THR A 495 -11.13 -4.46 -23.52
C THR A 495 -10.89 -4.54 -22.02
N LYS A 496 -11.38 -5.61 -21.39
CA LYS A 496 -11.05 -5.98 -20.02
C LYS A 496 -9.92 -7.01 -20.05
N GLN A 497 -8.81 -6.68 -19.39
CA GLN A 497 -7.74 -7.63 -19.12
C GLN A 497 -8.16 -8.55 -17.98
N ARG A 498 -8.07 -9.86 -18.19
CA ARG A 498 -8.33 -10.85 -17.14
C ARG A 498 -7.35 -10.66 -15.98
N GLY A 499 -7.88 -10.66 -14.75
CA GLY A 499 -7.03 -10.54 -13.57
C GLY A 499 -6.05 -11.71 -13.44
N GLY A 500 -4.84 -11.41 -12.98
CA GLY A 500 -3.74 -12.36 -12.86
C GLY A 500 -3.10 -12.81 -14.18
N CYS A 501 -3.39 -12.17 -15.32
CA CYS A 501 -2.75 -12.46 -16.61
C CYS A 501 -1.22 -12.31 -16.55
N GLY A 502 -0.44 -13.34 -16.88
CA GLY A 502 1.02 -13.30 -16.72
C GLY A 502 1.50 -13.76 -15.34
N GLY A 503 0.59 -14.24 -14.48
CA GLY A 503 0.89 -14.77 -13.14
C GLY A 503 1.32 -13.71 -12.13
N PHE A 504 2.10 -14.10 -11.13
CA PHE A 504 2.64 -13.20 -10.10
C PHE A 504 4.18 -13.14 -10.14
N GLY A 505 4.76 -13.33 -11.33
CA GLY A 505 6.21 -13.22 -11.52
C GLY A 505 6.99 -14.35 -10.85
N LYS A 506 6.46 -15.59 -10.91
CA LYS A 506 7.13 -16.77 -10.31
C LYS A 506 8.59 -16.89 -10.77
N GLY A 507 8.83 -16.73 -12.07
CA GLY A 507 10.16 -16.78 -12.67
C GLY A 507 11.05 -15.58 -12.32
N ASN A 508 10.48 -14.53 -11.72
CA ASN A 508 11.21 -13.37 -11.24
C ASN A 508 11.53 -13.44 -9.74
N PHE A 509 10.91 -14.33 -8.96
CA PHE A 509 11.15 -14.41 -7.52
C PHE A 509 12.64 -14.54 -7.19
N ALA A 510 13.35 -15.47 -7.83
CA ALA A 510 14.79 -15.65 -7.58
C ALA A 510 15.61 -14.37 -7.84
N ALA A 511 15.27 -13.60 -8.89
CA ALA A 511 15.94 -12.34 -9.19
C ALA A 511 15.57 -11.23 -8.19
N LEU A 512 14.29 -11.12 -7.83
CA LEU A 512 13.78 -10.18 -6.84
C LEU A 512 14.41 -10.39 -5.46
N PHE A 513 14.37 -11.63 -4.96
CA PHE A 513 14.93 -11.97 -3.66
C PHE A 513 16.42 -11.70 -3.60
N LYS A 514 17.15 -11.97 -4.69
CA LYS A 514 18.57 -11.60 -4.74
C LYS A 514 18.78 -10.09 -4.59
N SER A 515 17.99 -9.27 -5.28
CA SER A 515 18.05 -7.80 -5.14
C SER A 515 17.67 -7.33 -3.73
N ILE A 516 16.65 -7.94 -3.12
CA ILE A 516 16.22 -7.65 -1.73
C ILE A 516 17.32 -8.03 -0.74
N GLU A 517 17.87 -9.23 -0.87
CA GLU A 517 18.95 -9.71 -0.01
C GLU A 517 20.21 -8.85 -0.13
N GLU A 518 20.53 -8.34 -1.32
CA GLU A 518 21.62 -7.39 -1.52
C GLU A 518 21.33 -6.04 -0.85
N TYR A 519 20.08 -5.58 -0.88
CA TYR A 519 19.65 -4.39 -0.16
C TYR A 519 19.67 -4.58 1.36
N GLU A 520 19.18 -5.69 1.89
CA GLU A 520 19.19 -5.98 3.33
C GLU A 520 20.61 -6.05 3.90
N LYS A 521 21.59 -6.54 3.13
CA LYS A 521 23.01 -6.48 3.53
C LYS A 521 23.50 -5.06 3.79
N THR A 522 22.87 -4.04 3.21
CA THR A 522 23.21 -2.64 3.45
C THR A 522 22.60 -2.09 4.74
N LEU A 523 21.60 -2.77 5.31
CA LEU A 523 20.81 -2.25 6.41
C LEU A 523 21.28 -2.69 7.81
N ASP A 524 22.15 -3.69 7.93
CA ASP A 524 22.66 -4.24 9.23
C ASP A 524 21.53 -4.53 10.26
N VAL A 525 20.38 -5.02 9.77
CA VAL A 525 19.18 -5.34 10.57
C VAL A 525 18.98 -6.85 10.70
#